data_AF-A0A3D0NTW7-F1
#
_entry.id   AF-A0A3D0NTW7-F1
#
_cell.length_a   1.000
_cell.length_b   1.000
_cell.length_c   1.000
_cell.angle_alpha   90.00
_cell.angle_beta   90.00
_cell.angle_gamma   90.00
#
_symmetry.space_group_name_H-M   'P 1'
#
loop_
_entity.id
_entity.type
_entity.pdbx_description
1 polymer ?
#
loop_
_entity_poly.entity_id
_entity_poly.type
_entity_poly.pdbx_seq_one_letter_code
_entity_poly.pdbx_strand_id
1 'polypeptide(L)'
;EKKTAAKHKNQLGISFVFVKQYKEHLPSYCTDVINLYPDNKASLTPRQDLNKQKWFRWRDGWQKAAGGHIDIAAYNAYKLLAGLVYLRISQNGKVPSGLSFFELCQISAGNMPISYNWGYKEQLADDGTTEKKRRYDITKSLKVPIGRTEFGITYLDLHEDADGPHMLVAGTTGSGKSETIISYLLSLCLHFSPEELNLMLVDMKGGGFIKRLENLPHIVGTVTDVAGDESGTGDEYMVRRFLESLRCEIKRRKLLLNQMHVDSADKYIAACRDIETHIKELSHGSGEFQNNPN
;
A
#
# COMPACT_ATOMS: atom_id res chain seq x y z
N GLU A 1 -46.45 -14.35 -12.17
CA GLU A 1 -45.59 -15.38 -12.78
C GLU A 1 -44.31 -15.55 -11.95
N LYS A 2 -44.08 -16.75 -11.38
CA LYS A 2 -42.81 -17.05 -10.72
C LYS A 2 -41.75 -17.26 -11.81
N LYS A 3 -40.89 -16.27 -12.04
CA LYS A 3 -39.70 -16.43 -12.89
C LYS A 3 -38.82 -17.54 -12.31
N THR A 4 -38.85 -18.71 -12.93
CA THR A 4 -37.91 -19.80 -12.72
C THR A 4 -36.50 -19.25 -12.96
N ALA A 5 -35.69 -19.23 -11.91
CA ALA A 5 -34.30 -18.76 -11.99
C ALA A 5 -33.55 -19.64 -13.00
N ALA A 6 -33.11 -19.03 -14.10
CA ALA A 6 -32.30 -19.70 -15.10
C ALA A 6 -31.05 -20.30 -14.44
N LYS A 7 -30.72 -21.53 -14.82
CA LYS A 7 -29.58 -22.29 -14.28
C LYS A 7 -28.28 -21.60 -14.71
N HIS A 8 -27.75 -20.72 -13.87
CA HIS A 8 -26.53 -19.98 -14.14
C HIS A 8 -25.34 -20.94 -14.30
N LYS A 9 -24.61 -20.86 -15.42
CA LYS A 9 -23.41 -21.66 -15.69
C LYS A 9 -22.19 -20.80 -15.40
N ASN A 10 -21.44 -21.15 -14.36
CA ASN A 10 -20.22 -20.44 -13.94
C ASN A 10 -19.10 -20.65 -14.96
N GLN A 11 -18.98 -19.76 -15.95
CA GLN A 11 -17.98 -19.85 -17.03
C GLN A 11 -16.55 -19.54 -16.54
N LEU A 12 -16.42 -18.80 -15.44
CA LEU A 12 -15.14 -18.34 -14.90
C LEU A 12 -14.53 -19.32 -13.88
N GLY A 13 -15.29 -20.32 -13.45
CA GLY A 13 -14.86 -21.25 -12.39
C GLY A 13 -14.76 -20.62 -10.99
N ILE A 14 -15.28 -19.40 -10.80
CA ILE A 14 -15.17 -18.65 -9.54
C ILE A 14 -16.44 -18.85 -8.71
N SER A 15 -16.31 -19.26 -7.46
CA SER A 15 -17.45 -19.42 -6.54
C SER A 15 -17.39 -18.36 -5.45
N PHE A 16 -18.50 -17.68 -5.19
CA PHE A 16 -18.64 -16.71 -4.10
C PHE A 16 -19.31 -17.38 -2.90
N VAL A 17 -18.68 -17.28 -1.73
CA VAL A 17 -19.21 -17.83 -0.48
C VAL A 17 -19.73 -16.68 0.38
N PHE A 18 -21.00 -16.74 0.76
CA PHE A 18 -21.64 -15.76 1.65
C PHE A 18 -21.92 -16.41 3.00
N VAL A 19 -21.38 -15.84 4.07
CA VAL A 19 -21.56 -16.35 5.44
C VAL A 19 -22.66 -15.54 6.14
N LYS A 20 -23.70 -16.22 6.62
CA LYS A 20 -24.82 -15.64 7.36
C LYS A 20 -25.20 -16.56 8.51
N GLN A 21 -25.70 -15.97 9.60
CA GLN A 21 -26.16 -16.71 10.78
C GLN A 21 -27.43 -17.52 10.50
N TYR A 22 -28.32 -17.00 9.65
CA TYR A 22 -29.60 -17.64 9.29
C TYR A 22 -29.75 -17.76 7.78
N LYS A 23 -30.38 -18.83 7.32
CA LYS A 23 -30.55 -19.15 5.89
C LYS A 23 -31.38 -18.09 5.16
N GLU A 24 -32.39 -17.53 5.82
CA GLU A 24 -33.23 -16.46 5.30
C GLU A 24 -32.45 -15.18 4.96
N HIS A 25 -31.29 -14.96 5.58
CA HIS A 25 -30.44 -13.80 5.30
C HIS A 25 -29.51 -14.00 4.10
N LEU A 26 -29.51 -15.20 3.48
CA LEU A 26 -28.73 -15.47 2.28
C LEU A 26 -29.39 -14.84 1.05
N PRO A 27 -28.64 -14.10 0.23
CA PRO A 27 -29.15 -13.51 -1.00
C PRO A 27 -29.89 -14.52 -1.87
N SER A 28 -31.00 -14.12 -2.49
CA SER A 28 -31.87 -15.03 -3.27
C SER A 28 -31.18 -15.73 -4.43
N TYR A 29 -30.08 -15.17 -4.93
CA TYR A 29 -29.27 -15.72 -6.02
C TYR A 29 -28.30 -16.84 -5.59
N CYS A 30 -28.14 -17.12 -4.29
CA CYS A 30 -27.33 -18.26 -3.85
C CYS A 30 -27.97 -19.58 -4.33
N THR A 31 -27.25 -20.32 -5.17
CA THR A 31 -27.73 -21.57 -5.76
C THR A 31 -27.70 -22.74 -4.78
N ASP A 32 -26.68 -22.75 -3.91
CA ASP A 32 -26.41 -23.81 -2.97
C ASP A 32 -26.17 -23.22 -1.57
N VAL A 33 -26.55 -23.97 -0.55
CA VAL A 33 -26.42 -23.57 0.87
C VAL A 33 -25.58 -24.61 1.59
N ILE A 34 -24.54 -24.15 2.28
CA ILE A 34 -23.76 -24.98 3.19
C ILE A 34 -24.33 -24.78 4.60
N ASN A 35 -24.90 -25.83 5.18
CA ASN A 35 -25.31 -25.83 6.59
C ASN A 35 -24.19 -26.47 7.42
N LEU A 36 -23.80 -25.81 8.51
CA LEU A 36 -22.83 -26.31 9.46
C LEU A 36 -23.56 -26.89 10.68
N TYR A 37 -23.10 -28.03 11.16
CA TYR A 37 -23.63 -28.74 12.32
C TYR A 37 -22.51 -28.99 13.34
N PRO A 38 -22.85 -29.31 14.61
CA PRO A 38 -21.89 -29.80 15.58
C PRO A 38 -21.09 -31.02 15.08
N ASP A 39 -19.96 -31.31 15.74
CA ASP A 39 -19.06 -32.44 15.42
C ASP A 39 -18.47 -32.40 14.00
N ASN A 40 -18.19 -31.20 13.50
CA ASN A 40 -17.53 -31.02 12.21
C ASN A 40 -18.30 -31.63 11.04
N LYS A 41 -19.63 -31.67 11.13
CA LYS A 41 -20.51 -32.12 10.05
C LYS A 41 -21.04 -30.91 9.29
N ALA A 42 -21.11 -31.02 7.99
CA ALA A 42 -21.68 -30.01 7.13
C ALA A 42 -22.49 -30.66 6.01
N SER A 43 -23.44 -29.92 5.46
CA SER A 43 -24.22 -30.36 4.31
C SER A 43 -24.25 -29.29 3.23
N LEU A 44 -23.99 -29.67 1.99
CA LEU A 44 -24.21 -28.84 0.81
C LEU A 44 -25.56 -29.19 0.21
N THR A 45 -26.50 -28.25 0.22
CA THR A 45 -27.87 -28.47 -0.25
C THR A 45 -28.23 -27.41 -1.31
N PRO A 46 -28.62 -27.82 -2.53
CA PRO A 46 -29.16 -26.89 -3.53
C PRO A 46 -30.39 -26.16 -2.96
N ARG A 47 -30.43 -24.84 -3.09
CA ARG A 47 -31.48 -23.99 -2.49
C ARG A 47 -32.89 -24.35 -2.98
N GLN A 48 -32.98 -24.83 -4.22
CA GLN A 48 -34.24 -25.20 -4.88
C GLN A 48 -34.60 -26.68 -4.75
N ASP A 49 -33.67 -27.54 -4.30
CA ASP A 49 -33.87 -28.99 -4.28
C ASP A 49 -33.21 -29.58 -3.02
N LEU A 50 -34.00 -29.67 -1.96
CA LEU A 50 -33.57 -30.17 -0.66
C LEU A 50 -33.20 -31.67 -0.69
N ASN A 51 -33.67 -32.42 -1.69
CA ASN A 51 -33.43 -33.86 -1.79
C ASN A 51 -32.02 -34.20 -2.31
N LYS A 52 -31.27 -33.21 -2.83
CA LYS A 52 -29.90 -33.37 -3.34
C LYS A 52 -28.82 -32.99 -2.33
N GLN A 53 -29.15 -33.05 -1.04
CA GLN A 53 -28.23 -32.75 0.04
C GLN A 53 -27.03 -33.72 0.04
N LYS A 54 -25.82 -33.16 0.01
CA LYS A 54 -24.56 -33.91 0.14
C LYS A 54 -23.92 -33.62 1.49
N TRP A 55 -23.65 -34.67 2.26
CA TRP A 55 -22.98 -34.56 3.55
C TRP A 55 -21.46 -34.62 3.38
N PHE A 56 -20.77 -33.78 4.14
CA PHE A 56 -19.32 -33.81 4.26
C PHE A 56 -18.90 -33.48 5.69
N ARG A 57 -17.67 -33.83 6.03
CA ARG A 57 -17.03 -33.36 7.27
C ARG A 57 -16.05 -32.26 6.91
N TRP A 58 -16.11 -31.15 7.63
CA TRP A 58 -15.09 -30.12 7.55
C TRP A 58 -14.03 -30.37 8.63
N ARG A 59 -12.83 -29.83 8.47
CA ARG A 59 -11.76 -29.99 9.48
C ARG A 59 -11.80 -28.78 10.40
N ASP A 60 -12.00 -29.03 11.69
CA ASP A 60 -11.95 -27.98 12.70
C ASP A 60 -10.52 -27.87 13.22
N GLY A 61 -9.90 -26.71 12.95
CA GLY A 61 -8.50 -26.45 13.23
C GLY A 61 -7.50 -27.04 12.23
N TRP A 62 -6.34 -26.39 12.15
CA TRP A 62 -5.11 -26.83 11.47
C TRP A 62 -4.46 -28.04 12.15
N GLN A 63 -5.26 -28.94 12.73
CA GLN A 63 -4.74 -30.07 13.46
C GLN A 63 -4.19 -31.10 12.48
N LYS A 64 -2.86 -31.10 12.45
CA LYS A 64 -1.94 -32.20 12.15
C LYS A 64 -2.43 -33.07 11.00
N ALA A 65 -1.86 -32.87 9.82
CA ALA A 65 -1.68 -34.00 8.90
C ALA A 65 -1.11 -35.18 9.70
N ALA A 66 -1.51 -36.41 9.38
CA ALA A 66 -0.94 -37.60 10.02
C ALA A 66 0.60 -37.47 10.04
N GLY A 67 1.20 -37.27 11.22
CA GLY A 67 2.62 -36.90 11.37
C GLY A 67 2.94 -35.55 12.02
N GLY A 68 1.96 -34.72 12.38
CA GLY A 68 2.20 -33.55 13.24
C GLY A 68 2.67 -32.27 12.52
N HIS A 69 2.80 -32.29 11.20
CA HIS A 69 3.16 -31.12 10.41
C HIS A 69 1.93 -30.28 10.03
N ILE A 70 2.10 -28.96 10.05
CA ILE A 70 1.13 -27.98 9.54
C ILE A 70 1.17 -28.05 8.01
N ASP A 71 0.02 -28.19 7.37
CA ASP A 71 -0.11 -28.10 5.91
C ASP A 71 0.04 -26.62 5.49
N ILE A 72 1.27 -26.24 5.16
CA ILE A 72 1.66 -24.87 4.80
C ILE A 72 0.91 -24.39 3.55
N ALA A 73 0.61 -25.29 2.61
CA ALA A 73 -0.11 -24.94 1.39
C ALA A 73 -1.56 -24.57 1.69
N ALA A 74 -2.23 -25.37 2.53
CA ALA A 74 -3.57 -25.05 3.00
C ALA A 74 -3.59 -23.75 3.85
N TYR A 75 -2.57 -23.54 4.70
CA TYR A 75 -2.42 -22.33 5.52
C TYR A 75 -2.28 -21.05 4.67
N ASN A 76 -1.45 -21.10 3.63
CA ASN A 76 -1.26 -19.97 2.72
C ASN A 76 -2.52 -19.70 1.87
N ALA A 77 -3.21 -20.75 1.39
CA ALA A 77 -4.47 -20.60 0.69
C ALA A 77 -5.55 -19.94 1.58
N TYR A 78 -5.60 -20.30 2.86
CA TYR A 78 -6.48 -19.63 3.82
C TYR A 78 -6.12 -18.17 4.03
N LYS A 79 -4.84 -17.80 4.19
CA LYS A 79 -4.45 -16.38 4.29
C LYS A 79 -4.92 -15.56 3.08
N LEU A 80 -4.86 -16.15 1.89
CA LEU A 80 -5.28 -15.50 0.65
C LEU A 80 -6.81 -15.42 0.51
N LEU A 81 -7.56 -16.36 1.10
CA LEU A 81 -9.01 -16.51 0.95
C LEU A 81 -9.83 -16.05 2.16
N ALA A 82 -9.19 -15.83 3.31
CA ALA A 82 -9.85 -15.30 4.49
C ALA A 82 -10.32 -13.89 4.17
N GLY A 83 -11.64 -13.70 4.18
CA GLY A 83 -12.21 -12.35 4.17
C GLY A 83 -11.61 -11.56 5.32
N LEU A 84 -11.37 -10.25 5.10
CA LEU A 84 -10.96 -9.33 6.17
C LEU A 84 -12.01 -9.39 7.29
N VAL A 85 -11.74 -10.18 8.32
CA VAL A 85 -12.56 -10.21 9.53
C VAL A 85 -12.15 -8.97 10.32
N TYR A 86 -12.91 -7.91 10.14
CA TYR A 86 -12.84 -6.75 11.02
C TYR A 86 -13.40 -7.15 12.38
N LEU A 87 -12.52 -7.58 13.28
CA LEU A 87 -12.83 -7.60 14.71
C LEU A 87 -12.91 -6.14 15.14
N ARG A 88 -14.10 -5.67 15.46
CA ARG A 88 -14.32 -4.36 16.05
C ARG A 88 -13.80 -4.38 17.49
N ILE A 89 -12.49 -4.30 17.64
CA ILE A 89 -11.82 -4.19 18.94
C ILE A 89 -11.96 -2.73 19.37
N SER A 90 -13.07 -2.42 20.03
CA SER A 90 -13.21 -1.31 20.98
C SER A 90 -14.67 -1.22 21.41
N GLN A 91 -14.99 -1.80 22.56
CA GLN A 91 -16.17 -1.41 23.34
C GLN A 91 -15.84 -0.30 24.37
N ASN A 92 -14.56 0.01 24.60
CA ASN A 92 -14.12 1.04 25.55
C ASN A 92 -13.26 2.10 24.85
N GLY A 93 -13.92 3.15 24.38
CA GLY A 93 -13.38 4.17 23.47
C GLY A 93 -12.13 4.91 23.95
N LYS A 94 -10.98 4.57 23.36
CA LYS A 94 -9.76 5.40 23.34
C LYS A 94 -9.32 5.82 21.93
N VAL A 95 -10.04 5.40 20.89
CA VAL A 95 -9.76 5.80 19.50
C VAL A 95 -10.51 7.11 19.22
N PRO A 96 -9.82 8.20 18.83
CA PRO A 96 -10.47 9.50 18.60
C PRO A 96 -11.34 9.46 17.33
N SER A 97 -12.40 10.28 17.31
CA SER A 97 -13.32 10.40 16.16
C SER A 97 -12.69 11.09 14.95
N GLY A 98 -11.59 11.82 15.17
CA GLY A 98 -10.79 12.48 14.15
C GLY A 98 -9.40 12.77 14.72
N LEU A 99 -8.42 12.86 13.83
CA LEU A 99 -7.03 13.14 14.18
C LEU A 99 -6.52 14.18 13.19
N SER A 100 -5.99 15.29 13.70
CA SER A 100 -5.36 16.27 12.81
C SER A 100 -4.03 15.70 12.28
N PHE A 101 -3.60 16.18 11.11
CA PHE A 101 -2.30 15.80 10.55
C PHE A 101 -1.13 16.16 11.48
N PHE A 102 -1.23 17.29 12.19
CA PHE A 102 -0.24 17.73 13.17
C PHE A 102 -0.12 16.75 14.34
N GLU A 103 -1.24 16.30 14.91
CA GLU A 103 -1.25 15.29 15.97
C GLU A 103 -0.75 13.93 15.47
N LEU A 104 -1.12 13.54 14.24
CA LEU A 104 -0.68 12.29 13.62
C LEU A 104 0.85 12.24 13.50
N CYS A 105 1.44 13.34 13.03
CA CYS A 105 2.89 13.49 12.87
C CYS A 105 3.60 13.96 14.14
N GLN A 106 2.88 14.21 15.24
CA GLN A 106 3.41 14.73 16.51
C GLN A 106 4.21 16.03 16.36
N ILE A 107 3.70 16.95 15.54
CA ILE A 107 4.31 18.25 15.25
C ILE A 107 3.38 19.40 15.65
N SER A 108 3.95 20.54 16.01
CA SER A 108 3.19 21.75 16.35
C SER A 108 2.97 22.64 15.13
N ALA A 109 1.77 23.21 15.01
CA ALA A 109 1.48 24.22 13.99
C ALA A 109 2.43 25.42 14.15
N GLY A 110 3.21 25.72 13.10
CA GLY A 110 4.21 26.79 13.09
C GLY A 110 5.67 26.34 13.20
N ASN A 111 5.92 25.07 13.57
CA ASN A 111 7.27 24.50 13.58
C ASN A 111 7.31 23.24 12.73
N MET A 112 7.27 23.42 11.40
CA MET A 112 7.38 22.32 10.45
C MET A 112 8.84 21.86 10.34
N PRO A 113 9.18 20.62 10.71
CA PRO A 113 10.56 20.15 10.75
C PRO A 113 11.10 19.76 9.37
N ILE A 114 10.75 20.47 8.29
CA ILE A 114 11.08 20.07 6.91
C ILE A 114 12.60 19.96 6.71
N SER A 115 13.33 21.05 6.95
CA SER A 115 14.79 21.07 6.82
C SER A 115 15.48 20.12 7.80
N TYR A 116 14.88 19.90 8.97
CA TYR A 116 15.38 18.94 9.95
C TYR A 116 15.22 17.51 9.44
N ASN A 117 14.03 17.13 8.98
CA ASN A 117 13.68 15.79 8.49
C ASN A 117 14.47 15.42 7.23
N TRP A 118 14.56 16.33 6.27
CA TRP A 118 15.32 16.11 5.03
C TRP A 118 16.83 16.21 5.25
N GLY A 119 17.26 16.65 6.43
CA GLY A 119 18.66 16.79 6.81
C GLY A 119 19.33 15.49 7.24
N TYR A 120 20.50 15.66 7.83
CA TYR A 120 21.34 14.58 8.32
C TYR A 120 21.35 14.54 9.85
N LYS A 121 21.61 13.35 10.40
CA LYS A 121 21.97 13.12 11.80
C LYS A 121 23.37 12.53 11.87
N GLU A 122 24.09 12.89 12.92
CA GLU A 122 25.35 12.25 13.28
C GLU A 122 25.06 10.98 14.07
N GLN A 123 25.77 9.91 13.74
CA GLN A 123 25.67 8.63 14.40
C GLN A 123 27.07 8.05 14.58
N LEU A 124 27.38 7.59 15.79
CA LEU A 124 28.60 6.84 16.07
C LEU A 124 28.51 5.48 15.38
N ALA A 125 29.49 5.20 14.52
CA ALA A 125 29.70 3.90 13.92
C ALA A 125 30.43 2.96 14.90
N ASP A 126 30.38 1.66 14.60
CA ASP A 126 30.93 0.60 15.45
C ASP A 126 32.47 0.69 15.58
N ASP A 127 33.14 1.35 14.62
CA ASP A 127 34.58 1.60 14.61
C ASP A 127 34.99 2.87 15.37
N GLY A 128 34.03 3.57 16.00
CA GLY A 128 34.26 4.80 16.74
C GLY A 128 34.28 6.07 15.89
N THR A 129 34.03 5.98 14.58
CA THR A 129 33.89 7.15 13.71
C THR A 129 32.49 7.75 13.79
N THR A 130 32.35 9.04 13.49
CA THR A 130 31.04 9.71 13.40
C THR A 130 30.61 9.75 11.94
N GLU A 131 29.55 9.02 11.60
CA GLU A 131 28.96 9.02 10.27
C GLU A 131 27.78 10.00 10.20
N LYS A 132 27.67 10.74 9.09
CA LYS A 132 26.47 11.53 8.76
C LYS A 132 25.51 10.68 7.94
N LYS A 133 24.33 10.41 8.49
CA LYS A 133 23.26 9.66 7.81
C LYS A 133 22.02 10.52 7.62
N ARG A 134 21.24 10.29 6.56
CA ARG A 134 19.91 10.90 6.42
C ARG A 134 19.07 10.58 7.67
N ARG A 135 18.28 11.54 8.16
CA ARG A 135 17.40 11.26 9.31
C ARG A 135 16.35 10.23 8.96
N TYR A 136 15.76 10.39 7.78
CA TYR A 136 14.86 9.43 7.15
C TYR A 136 15.51 8.94 5.87
N ASP A 137 15.99 7.69 5.92
CA ASP A 137 16.67 7.08 4.78
C ASP A 137 15.70 6.16 4.02
N ILE A 138 15.31 6.60 2.83
CA ILE A 138 14.38 5.87 1.97
C ILE A 138 14.90 4.47 1.58
N THR A 139 16.22 4.27 1.58
CA THR A 139 16.88 2.98 1.26
C THR A 139 16.82 1.97 2.41
N LYS A 140 16.18 2.35 3.52
CA LYS A 140 16.03 1.52 4.73
C LYS A 140 14.58 1.40 5.14
N SER A 141 13.79 2.46 4.94
CA SER A 141 12.40 2.50 5.39
C SER A 141 11.63 3.61 4.69
N LEU A 142 10.40 3.32 4.31
CA LEU A 142 9.37 4.27 3.85
C LEU A 142 8.30 4.47 4.93
N LYS A 143 8.64 4.19 6.20
CA LYS A 143 7.72 4.21 7.33
C LYS A 143 7.21 5.61 7.63
N VAL A 144 5.89 5.77 7.59
CA VAL A 144 5.21 7.01 7.96
C VAL A 144 3.95 6.75 8.78
N PRO A 145 3.53 7.69 9.64
CA PRO A 145 2.30 7.54 10.41
C PRO A 145 1.07 7.61 9.51
N ILE A 146 0.08 6.73 9.73
CA ILE A 146 -1.16 6.67 8.95
C ILE A 146 -2.44 6.82 9.77
N GLY A 147 -2.37 6.65 11.08
CA GLY A 147 -3.51 6.79 11.96
C GLY A 147 -3.18 6.52 13.42
N ARG A 148 -4.21 6.38 14.25
CA ARG A 148 -4.09 6.07 15.67
C ARG A 148 -5.04 4.95 16.05
N THR A 149 -4.53 3.98 16.79
CA THR A 149 -5.30 2.91 17.42
C THR A 149 -5.30 3.11 18.95
N GLU A 150 -5.93 2.21 19.68
CA GLU A 150 -5.86 2.18 21.14
C GLU A 150 -4.44 2.00 21.68
N PHE A 151 -3.53 1.44 20.86
CA PHE A 151 -2.12 1.22 21.19
C PHE A 151 -1.22 2.41 20.81
N GLY A 152 -1.76 3.47 20.21
CA GLY A 152 -1.02 4.66 19.81
C GLY A 152 -0.96 4.86 18.30
N ILE A 153 0.03 5.64 17.84
CA ILE A 153 0.20 5.94 16.41
C ILE A 153 0.56 4.66 15.65
N THR A 154 -0.15 4.44 14.55
CA THR A 154 0.07 3.33 13.61
C THR A 154 0.81 3.85 12.40
N TYR A 155 1.75 3.04 11.92
CA TYR A 155 2.63 3.37 10.82
C TYR A 155 2.41 2.38 9.67
N LEU A 156 2.73 2.83 8.47
CA LEU A 156 2.81 2.01 7.27
C LEU A 156 4.19 2.21 6.65
N ASP A 157 4.87 1.12 6.32
CA ASP A 157 6.18 1.12 5.69
C ASP A 157 6.15 0.35 4.37
N LEU A 158 6.08 1.09 3.26
CA LEU A 158 6.07 0.50 1.92
C LEU A 158 7.47 0.17 1.38
N HIS A 159 8.48 0.06 2.24
CA HIS A 159 9.77 -0.50 1.86
C HIS A 159 9.62 -1.99 1.50
N GLU A 160 10.45 -2.49 0.58
CA GLU A 160 10.35 -3.88 0.11
C GLU A 160 10.57 -4.92 1.22
N ASP A 161 11.43 -4.61 2.19
CA ASP A 161 11.72 -5.44 3.36
C ASP A 161 10.74 -5.27 4.54
N ALA A 162 9.67 -4.47 4.39
CA ALA A 162 8.70 -4.15 5.45
C ALA A 162 7.27 -4.61 5.12
N ASP A 163 6.30 -3.69 4.99
CA ASP A 163 4.91 -4.03 4.64
C ASP A 163 4.74 -4.30 3.13
N GLY A 164 5.79 -4.06 2.34
CA GLY A 164 5.88 -4.33 0.91
C GLY A 164 5.60 -3.09 0.03
N PRO A 165 6.02 -3.11 -1.24
CA PRO A 165 6.08 -1.92 -2.09
C PRO A 165 4.71 -1.44 -2.64
N HIS A 166 3.62 -2.15 -2.31
CA HIS A 166 2.32 -1.93 -2.92
C HIS A 166 1.21 -1.91 -1.87
N MET A 167 0.35 -0.89 -1.94
CA MET A 167 -0.79 -0.72 -1.04
C MET A 167 -2.10 -0.75 -1.83
N LEU A 168 -3.10 -1.47 -1.32
CA LEU A 168 -4.48 -1.43 -1.78
C LEU A 168 -5.36 -0.78 -0.71
N VAL A 169 -6.05 0.31 -1.07
CA VAL A 169 -7.01 0.98 -0.18
C VAL A 169 -8.41 0.89 -0.76
N ALA A 170 -9.33 0.28 -0.01
CA ALA A 170 -10.73 0.11 -0.40
C ALA A 170 -11.66 0.79 0.60
N GLY A 171 -12.74 1.40 0.11
CA GLY A 171 -13.74 2.06 0.92
C GLY A 171 -14.86 2.64 0.08
N THR A 172 -16.08 2.68 0.62
CA THR A 172 -17.24 3.31 -0.02
C THR A 172 -17.11 4.83 -0.03
N THR A 173 -17.92 5.53 -0.82
CA THR A 173 -18.03 6.99 -0.74
C THR A 173 -18.31 7.42 0.71
N GLY A 174 -17.61 8.45 1.19
CA GLY A 174 -17.72 8.94 2.57
C GLY A 174 -16.93 8.15 3.62
N SER A 175 -16.28 7.04 3.28
CA SER A 175 -15.48 6.24 4.23
C SER A 175 -14.16 6.89 4.67
N GLY A 176 -13.76 8.00 4.06
CA GLY A 176 -12.49 8.68 4.35
C GLY A 176 -11.31 8.23 3.49
N LYS A 177 -11.47 7.31 2.54
CA LYS A 177 -10.40 6.80 1.66
C LYS A 177 -9.48 7.89 1.10
N SER A 178 -10.05 8.95 0.52
CA SER A 178 -9.25 10.04 -0.07
C SER A 178 -8.46 10.82 0.99
N GLU A 179 -9.04 11.07 2.17
CA GLU A 179 -8.34 11.75 3.25
C GLU A 179 -7.23 10.89 3.85
N THR A 180 -7.42 9.57 3.92
CA THR A 180 -6.35 8.64 4.31
C THR A 180 -5.19 8.68 3.32
N ILE A 181 -5.47 8.65 2.01
CA ILE A 181 -4.44 8.73 0.97
C ILE A 181 -3.71 10.08 1.03
N ILE A 182 -4.43 11.20 1.14
CA ILE A 182 -3.82 12.52 1.29
C ILE A 182 -2.92 12.56 2.52
N SER A 183 -3.39 12.09 3.67
CA SER A 183 -2.62 12.07 4.93
C SER A 183 -1.36 11.22 4.82
N TYR A 184 -1.44 10.07 4.15
CA TYR A 184 -0.28 9.23 3.87
C TYR A 184 0.74 9.93 2.97
N LEU A 185 0.29 10.51 1.85
CA LEU A 185 1.18 11.23 0.91
C LEU A 185 1.84 12.44 1.56
N LEU A 186 1.09 13.23 2.34
CA LEU A 186 1.65 14.35 3.11
C LEU A 186 2.68 13.87 4.13
N SER A 187 2.43 12.73 4.79
CA SER A 187 3.39 12.15 5.72
C SER A 187 4.68 11.77 4.99
N LEU A 188 4.60 11.14 3.81
CA LEU A 188 5.79 10.87 2.99
C LEU A 188 6.56 12.15 2.65
N CYS A 189 5.87 13.18 2.14
CA CYS A 189 6.51 14.45 1.77
C CYS A 189 7.17 15.17 2.96
N LEU A 190 6.59 15.03 4.16
CA LEU A 190 7.14 15.61 5.39
C LEU A 190 8.45 14.94 5.82
N HIS A 191 8.59 13.63 5.58
CA HIS A 191 9.72 12.85 6.07
C HIS A 191 10.85 12.73 5.03
N PHE A 192 10.52 12.60 3.75
CA PHE A 192 11.48 12.34 2.67
C PHE A 192 11.65 13.53 1.74
N SER A 193 12.89 13.80 1.31
CA SER A 193 13.23 14.89 0.38
C SER A 193 12.68 14.64 -1.02
N PRO A 194 12.25 15.67 -1.78
CA PRO A 194 11.89 15.53 -3.20
C PRO A 194 13.07 15.08 -4.08
N GLU A 195 14.31 15.19 -3.61
CA GLU A 195 15.49 14.62 -4.29
C GLU A 195 15.45 13.08 -4.35
N GLU A 196 14.81 12.45 -3.37
CA GLU A 196 14.81 10.99 -3.19
C GLU A 196 13.41 10.38 -3.41
N LEU A 197 12.33 11.19 -3.27
CA LEU A 197 10.95 10.75 -3.43
C LEU A 197 10.20 11.61 -4.46
N ASN A 198 9.77 10.97 -5.54
CA ASN A 198 8.87 11.56 -6.54
C ASN A 198 7.50 10.89 -6.50
N LEU A 199 6.45 11.69 -6.59
CA LEU A 199 5.06 11.26 -6.59
C LEU A 199 4.39 11.61 -7.92
N MET A 200 3.77 10.62 -8.53
CA MET A 200 2.90 10.79 -9.70
C MET A 200 1.47 10.45 -9.28
N LEU A 201 0.57 11.43 -9.36
CA LEU A 201 -0.80 11.27 -8.91
C LEU A 201 -1.73 10.98 -10.09
N VAL A 202 -2.59 9.97 -9.94
CA VAL A 202 -3.53 9.55 -10.98
C VAL A 202 -4.93 9.50 -10.38
N ASP A 203 -5.85 10.28 -10.94
CA ASP A 203 -7.26 10.33 -10.54
C ASP A 203 -8.15 10.06 -11.75
N MET A 204 -8.62 8.82 -11.86
CA MET A 204 -9.45 8.37 -12.98
C MET A 204 -10.86 8.97 -13.00
N LYS A 205 -11.33 9.60 -11.91
CA LYS A 205 -12.71 10.10 -11.81
C LYS A 205 -12.79 11.61 -11.56
N GLY A 206 -11.67 12.31 -11.60
CA GLY A 206 -11.63 13.76 -11.39
C GLY A 206 -12.06 14.20 -9.98
N GLY A 207 -11.86 13.34 -8.96
CA GLY A 207 -12.28 13.53 -7.57
C GLY A 207 -11.57 14.65 -6.79
N GLY A 208 -10.86 15.55 -7.47
CA GLY A 208 -10.36 16.83 -6.93
C GLY A 208 -9.30 16.75 -5.84
N PHE A 209 -8.92 15.54 -5.40
CA PHE A 209 -7.94 15.38 -4.31
C PHE A 209 -6.54 15.81 -4.74
N ILE A 210 -6.20 15.62 -6.02
CA ILE A 210 -4.92 16.03 -6.61
C ILE A 210 -4.68 17.54 -6.44
N LYS A 211 -5.71 18.38 -6.61
CA LYS A 211 -5.60 19.84 -6.44
C LYS A 211 -5.11 20.26 -5.05
N ARG A 212 -5.28 19.40 -4.04
CA ARG A 212 -4.80 19.66 -2.68
C ARG A 212 -3.30 19.38 -2.50
N LEU A 213 -2.68 18.68 -3.45
CA LEU A 213 -1.29 18.22 -3.39
C LEU A 213 -0.42 18.77 -4.52
N GLU A 214 -1.01 19.33 -5.58
CA GLU A 214 -0.32 19.69 -6.83
C GLU A 214 0.87 20.64 -6.68
N ASN A 215 0.88 21.47 -5.62
CA ASN A 215 1.95 22.44 -5.37
C ASN A 215 3.11 21.88 -4.52
N LEU A 216 3.08 20.61 -4.13
CA LEU A 216 4.19 20.01 -3.38
C LEU A 216 5.36 19.70 -4.32
N PRO A 217 6.61 19.95 -3.87
CA PRO A 217 7.80 19.78 -4.72
C PRO A 217 8.04 18.32 -5.15
N HIS A 218 7.45 17.35 -4.44
CA HIS A 218 7.51 15.93 -4.77
C HIS A 218 6.63 15.55 -5.97
N ILE A 219 5.62 16.35 -6.32
CA ILE A 219 4.70 16.01 -7.40
C ILE A 219 5.37 16.29 -8.74
N VAL A 220 5.73 15.23 -9.47
CA VAL A 220 6.39 15.33 -10.78
C VAL A 220 5.41 15.25 -11.95
N GLY A 221 4.17 14.87 -11.68
CA GLY A 221 3.13 14.78 -12.69
C GLY A 221 1.78 14.38 -12.12
N THR A 222 0.73 14.88 -12.75
CA THR A 222 -0.66 14.57 -12.40
C THR A 222 -1.40 14.10 -13.65
N VAL A 223 -2.24 13.09 -13.48
CA VAL A 223 -3.14 12.60 -14.52
C VAL A 223 -4.54 12.62 -13.95
N THR A 224 -5.31 13.61 -14.36
CA THR A 224 -6.72 13.74 -14.01
C THR A 224 -7.57 13.37 -15.20
N ASP A 225 -8.76 12.81 -14.92
CA ASP A 225 -9.83 12.68 -15.90
C ASP A 225 -9.41 11.87 -17.13
N VAL A 226 -9.18 10.58 -16.91
CA VAL A 226 -8.83 9.63 -17.98
C VAL A 226 -10.08 9.23 -18.80
N ALA A 227 -11.23 9.86 -18.54
CA ALA A 227 -12.53 9.59 -19.17
C ALA A 227 -12.73 10.34 -20.51
N GLY A 228 -11.62 10.58 -21.22
CA GLY A 228 -11.62 11.33 -22.47
C GLY A 228 -11.67 12.84 -22.29
N ASP A 229 -11.31 13.57 -23.34
CA ASP A 229 -11.38 15.04 -23.37
C ASP A 229 -12.56 15.54 -24.21
N GLU A 230 -12.94 16.81 -24.04
CA GLU A 230 -14.00 17.46 -24.82
C GLU A 230 -13.74 17.45 -26.34
N SER A 231 -12.51 17.16 -26.76
CA SER A 231 -12.08 17.00 -28.15
C SER A 231 -12.35 15.60 -28.75
N GLY A 232 -13.02 14.70 -28.02
CA GLY A 232 -13.46 13.41 -28.54
C GLY A 232 -12.41 12.30 -28.47
N THR A 233 -11.34 12.50 -27.70
CA THR A 233 -10.37 11.44 -27.40
C THR A 233 -11.01 10.42 -26.47
N GLY A 234 -11.23 9.19 -26.91
CA GLY A 234 -11.87 8.16 -26.07
C GLY A 234 -11.02 7.74 -24.86
N ASP A 235 -11.68 7.38 -23.76
CA ASP A 235 -11.09 6.95 -22.48
C ASP A 235 -10.00 5.88 -22.68
N GLU A 236 -10.26 4.94 -23.58
CA GLU A 236 -9.34 3.85 -23.92
C GLU A 236 -7.98 4.35 -24.43
N TYR A 237 -7.98 5.38 -25.28
CA TYR A 237 -6.76 5.98 -25.80
C TYR A 237 -5.96 6.67 -24.70
N MET A 238 -6.63 7.41 -23.81
CA MET A 238 -5.98 8.12 -22.71
C MET A 238 -5.35 7.14 -21.70
N VAL A 239 -6.08 6.08 -21.32
CA VAL A 239 -5.55 5.00 -20.48
C VAL A 239 -4.36 4.33 -21.17
N ARG A 240 -4.46 3.99 -22.46
CA ARG A 240 -3.38 3.34 -23.21
C ARG A 240 -2.13 4.21 -23.24
N ARG A 241 -2.27 5.49 -23.56
CA ARG A 241 -1.15 6.44 -23.60
C ARG A 241 -0.47 6.56 -22.24
N PHE A 242 -1.25 6.64 -21.16
CA PHE A 242 -0.72 6.68 -19.80
C PHE A 242 0.07 5.42 -19.45
N LEU A 243 -0.46 4.22 -19.77
CA LEU A 243 0.24 2.95 -19.54
C LEU A 243 1.54 2.86 -20.35
N GLU A 244 1.56 3.33 -21.59
CA GLU A 244 2.79 3.39 -22.39
C GLU A 244 3.83 4.35 -21.78
N SER A 245 3.40 5.51 -21.26
CA SER A 245 4.31 6.41 -20.54
C SER A 245 4.92 5.76 -19.29
N LEU A 246 4.13 5.01 -18.51
CA LEU A 246 4.66 4.25 -17.36
C LEU A 246 5.66 3.18 -17.78
N ARG A 247 5.39 2.44 -18.86
CA ARG A 247 6.31 1.43 -19.41
C ARG A 247 7.64 2.05 -19.84
N CYS A 248 7.59 3.20 -20.49
CA CYS A 248 8.78 3.96 -20.87
C CYS A 248 9.59 4.40 -19.65
N GLU A 249 8.94 4.87 -18.59
CA GLU A 249 9.64 5.26 -17.36
C GLU A 249 10.30 4.07 -16.66
N ILE A 250 9.63 2.90 -16.60
CA ILE A 250 10.24 1.66 -16.11
C ILE A 250 11.48 1.29 -16.94
N LYS A 251 11.38 1.37 -18.27
CA LYS A 251 12.51 1.10 -19.18
C LYS A 251 13.67 2.07 -18.93
N ARG A 252 13.38 3.37 -18.79
CA ARG A 252 14.39 4.40 -18.49
C ARG A 252 15.12 4.10 -17.19
N ARG A 253 14.40 3.77 -16.11
CA ARG A 253 15.00 3.43 -14.82
C ARG A 253 15.86 2.17 -14.89
N LYS A 254 15.42 1.13 -15.60
CA LYS A 254 16.25 -0.08 -15.82
C LYS A 254 17.58 0.26 -16.51
N LEU A 255 17.57 1.16 -17.49
CA LEU A 255 18.81 1.61 -18.15
C LEU A 255 19.74 2.36 -17.20
N LEU A 256 19.20 3.23 -16.33
CA LEU A 256 19.99 3.93 -15.31
C LEU A 256 20.62 2.98 -14.29
N LEU A 257 19.86 1.99 -13.80
CA LEU A 257 20.38 0.96 -12.90
C LEU A 257 21.54 0.19 -13.56
N ASN A 258 21.36 -0.21 -14.83
CA ASN A 258 22.38 -0.92 -15.58
C ASN A 258 23.65 -0.08 -15.82
N GLN A 259 23.51 1.22 -16.10
CA GLN A 259 24.65 2.15 -16.27
C GLN A 259 25.48 2.27 -14.99
N MET A 260 24.83 2.16 -13.83
CA MET A 260 25.46 2.20 -12.51
C MET A 260 25.88 0.82 -12.00
N HIS A 261 25.68 -0.25 -12.78
CA HIS A 261 25.97 -1.64 -12.39
C HIS A 261 25.29 -2.09 -11.09
N VAL A 262 24.06 -1.63 -10.87
CA VAL A 262 23.24 -1.98 -9.70
C VAL A 262 21.92 -2.64 -10.12
N ASP A 263 21.33 -3.41 -9.21
CA ASP A 263 20.12 -4.21 -9.44
C ASP A 263 18.91 -3.77 -8.58
N SER A 264 19.08 -2.81 -7.67
CA SER A 264 18.01 -2.27 -6.82
C SER A 264 18.00 -0.74 -6.78
N ALA A 265 16.84 -0.17 -6.47
CA ALA A 265 16.69 1.28 -6.30
C ALA A 265 17.55 1.80 -5.14
N ASP A 266 17.65 1.03 -4.05
CA ASP A 266 18.45 1.40 -2.87
C ASP A 266 19.94 1.53 -3.21
N LYS A 267 20.50 0.55 -3.94
CA LYS A 267 21.89 0.59 -4.38
C LYS A 267 22.15 1.75 -5.33
N TYR A 268 21.17 2.07 -6.20
CA TYR A 268 21.27 3.23 -7.08
C TYR A 268 21.30 4.55 -6.30
N ILE A 269 20.40 4.72 -5.32
CA ILE A 269 20.36 5.91 -4.47
C ILE A 269 21.66 6.03 -3.66
N ALA A 270 22.18 4.93 -3.11
CA ALA A 270 23.47 4.91 -2.42
C ALA A 270 24.61 5.36 -3.34
N ALA A 271 24.70 4.80 -4.55
CA ALA A 271 25.72 5.18 -5.52
C ALA A 271 25.62 6.67 -5.93
N CYS A 272 24.41 7.21 -6.09
CA CYS A 272 24.22 8.65 -6.36
C CYS A 272 24.73 9.51 -5.19
N ARG A 273 24.43 9.13 -3.94
CA ARG A 273 24.91 9.84 -2.74
C ARG A 273 26.43 9.81 -2.62
N ASP A 274 27.07 8.69 -2.96
CA ASP A 274 28.53 8.54 -2.94
C ASP A 274 29.18 9.47 -3.98
N ILE A 275 28.64 9.52 -5.20
CA ILE A 275 29.10 10.43 -6.26
C ILE A 275 28.96 11.89 -5.84
N GLU A 276 27.82 12.28 -5.27
CA GLU A 276 27.61 13.66 -4.81
C GLU A 276 28.60 14.07 -3.72
N THR A 277 28.87 13.16 -2.78
CA THR A 277 29.88 13.37 -1.73
C THR A 277 31.25 13.61 -2.35
N HIS A 278 31.66 12.76 -3.29
CA HIS A 278 32.96 12.88 -3.95
C HIS A 278 33.09 14.18 -4.77
N ILE A 279 32.04 14.59 -5.49
CA ILE A 279 32.03 15.87 -6.22
C ILE A 279 32.18 17.05 -5.26
N LYS A 280 31.50 17.02 -4.10
CA LYS A 280 31.61 18.08 -3.08
C LYS A 280 33.04 18.16 -2.54
N GLU A 281 33.66 17.04 -2.21
CA GLU A 281 35.06 16.98 -1.76
C GLU A 281 36.02 17.59 -2.78
N LEU A 282 35.89 17.25 -4.06
CA LEU A 282 36.71 17.83 -5.13
C LEU A 282 36.50 19.35 -5.29
N SER A 283 35.25 19.81 -5.14
CA SER A 283 34.90 21.23 -5.25
C SER A 283 35.38 22.07 -4.07
N HIS A 284 35.57 21.46 -2.89
CA HIS A 284 36.10 22.14 -1.70
C HIS A 284 37.63 22.04 -1.61
N GLY A 285 38.24 20.95 -2.09
CA GLY A 285 39.69 20.77 -2.16
C GLY A 285 40.41 21.63 -3.22
N SER A 286 39.66 22.22 -4.16
CA SER A 286 40.21 23.13 -5.19
C SER A 286 40.33 24.61 -4.71
N GLY A 287 39.91 24.92 -3.48
CA GLY A 287 39.99 26.26 -2.89
C GLY A 287 41.22 26.56 -2.02
N GLU A 288 42.07 25.57 -1.70
CA GLU A 288 43.23 25.74 -0.80
C GLU A 288 44.59 25.93 -1.50
N PHE A 289 44.62 25.99 -2.84
CA PHE A 289 45.86 26.30 -3.59
C PHE A 289 45.91 27.75 -4.05
N GLN A 290 45.94 28.71 -3.12
CA GLN A 290 46.58 30.02 -3.33
C GLN A 290 46.61 30.80 -2.01
N ASN A 291 47.70 30.65 -1.25
CA ASN A 291 48.38 31.71 -0.51
C ASN A 291 49.48 31.07 0.33
N ASN A 292 50.61 30.75 -0.30
CA ASN A 292 51.86 30.57 0.42
C ASN A 292 52.79 31.73 0.01
N PRO A 293 52.88 32.81 0.80
CA PRO A 293 53.84 33.86 0.55
C PRO A 293 55.20 33.40 1.11
N ASN A 294 56.10 33.01 0.21
CA ASN A 294 57.54 33.02 0.43
C ASN A 294 58.21 33.64 -0.79
#